data_AF-A0A9Q4ARF2-F1
#
_entry.id   AF-A0A9Q4ARF2-F1
#
_cell.length_a   1.000
_cell.length_b   1.000
_cell.length_c   1.000
_cell.angle_alpha   90.00
_cell.angle_beta   90.00
_cell.angle_gamma   90.00
#
_symmetry.space_group_name_H-M   'P 1'
#
loop_
_entity.id
_entity.type
_entity.pdbx_description
1 polymer ?
#
loop_
_entity_poly.entity_id
_entity_poly.type
_entity_poly.pdbx_seq_one_letter_code
_entity_poly.pdbx_strand_id
1 'polypeptide(L)'
;MTEENIKRYTLAELREMKDRGDFYHNPDAPEGPDLPDSFWENAVAVDPQGKTSVHLKLDADVFFFFKRQGKGHITRMQDVLRAYMKAHQNPDGSLLTPKEKPNRKAG
;
A
#
# COMPACT_ATOMS: atom_id res chain seq x y z
N MET A 1 21.49 -4.87 3.66
CA MET A 1 20.59 -4.16 4.59
C MET A 1 20.03 -2.97 3.83
N THR A 2 18.71 -2.84 3.69
CA THR A 2 18.11 -1.66 3.04
C THR A 2 17.54 -0.78 4.14
N GLU A 3 18.14 0.39 4.36
CA GLU A 3 17.62 1.40 5.29
C GLU A 3 16.23 1.84 4.83
N GLU A 4 15.24 1.74 5.72
CA GLU A 4 13.92 2.30 5.48
C GLU A 4 13.99 3.82 5.61
N ASN A 5 14.01 4.51 4.48
CA ASN A 5 14.17 5.97 4.40
C ASN A 5 12.82 6.71 4.36
N ILE A 6 11.81 6.20 5.06
CA ILE A 6 10.50 6.86 5.14
C ILE A 6 10.47 7.67 6.43
N LYS A 7 10.60 9.00 6.29
CA LYS A 7 10.50 9.95 7.40
C LYS A 7 9.11 10.57 7.43
N ARG A 8 8.54 10.71 8.63
CA ARG A 8 7.27 11.44 8.84
C ARG A 8 7.60 12.88 9.22
N TYR A 9 6.96 13.83 8.54
CA TYR A 9 7.04 15.24 8.84
C TYR A 9 5.63 15.82 8.97
N THR A 10 5.48 16.80 9.84
CA THR A 10 4.30 17.64 9.93
C THR A 10 4.34 18.76 8.88
N LEU A 11 3.19 19.36 8.58
CA LEU A 11 3.12 20.47 7.63
C LEU A 11 3.97 21.68 8.06
N ALA A 12 4.06 21.94 9.37
CA ALA A 12 4.88 23.02 9.91
C ALA A 12 6.38 22.75 9.69
N GLU A 13 6.84 21.54 10.02
CA GLU A 13 8.24 21.13 9.80
C GLU A 13 8.62 21.19 8.31
N LEU A 14 7.73 20.78 7.40
CA LEU A 14 7.98 20.90 5.96
C LEU A 14 8.14 22.37 5.53
N ARG A 15 7.37 23.30 6.09
CA ARG A 15 7.51 24.73 5.77
C ARG A 15 8.84 25.26 6.27
N GLU A 16 9.23 24.93 7.50
CA GLU A 16 10.53 25.34 8.04
C GLU A 16 11.70 24.75 7.25
N MET A 17 11.62 23.48 6.82
CA MET A 17 12.63 22.87 5.96
C MET A 17 12.76 23.61 4.61
N LYS A 18 11.65 24.09 4.05
CA LYS A 18 11.67 24.94 2.86
C LYS A 18 12.35 26.28 3.12
N ASP A 19 12.02 26.93 4.23
CA ASP A 19 12.58 28.24 4.59
C ASP A 19 14.08 28.16 4.89
N ARG A 20 14.55 27.04 5.45
CA ARG A 20 15.98 26.75 5.66
C ARG A 20 16.72 26.33 4.38
N GLY A 21 16.01 26.09 3.28
CA GLY A 21 16.60 25.62 2.03
C GLY A 21 17.03 24.14 2.05
N ASP A 22 16.48 23.34 2.97
CA ASP A 22 16.78 21.91 3.09
C ASP A 22 16.15 21.07 1.95
N PHE A 23 15.25 21.68 1.15
CA PHE A 23 14.70 21.04 -0.04
C PHE A 23 15.60 21.25 -1.26
N TYR A 24 16.01 20.13 -1.85
CA TYR A 24 16.54 20.15 -3.20
C TYR A 24 15.41 20.34 -4.21
N HIS A 25 15.48 21.41 -5.00
CA HIS A 25 14.67 21.64 -6.19
C HIS A 25 15.61 21.85 -7.38
N ASN A 26 15.34 21.18 -8.51
CA ASN A 26 16.08 21.42 -9.74
C ASN A 26 15.56 22.70 -10.42
N PRO A 27 16.33 23.81 -10.47
CA PRO A 27 15.87 25.05 -11.09
C PRO A 27 15.65 24.93 -12.60
N ASP A 28 16.30 23.97 -13.26
CA ASP A 28 16.19 23.73 -14.71
C ASP A 28 15.13 22.66 -15.04
N ALA A 29 14.27 22.30 -14.09
CA ALA A 29 13.18 21.37 -14.35
C ALA A 29 12.20 22.01 -15.36
N PRO A 30 11.85 21.33 -16.47
CA PRO A 30 10.85 21.83 -17.40
C PRO A 30 9.49 21.92 -16.69
N GLU A 31 8.70 22.93 -17.05
CA GLU A 31 7.30 22.99 -16.61
C GLU A 31 6.57 21.71 -17.05
N GLY A 32 5.81 21.13 -16.11
CA GLY A 32 4.98 19.98 -16.41
C GLY A 32 3.85 20.35 -17.38
N PRO A 33 3.31 19.38 -18.15
CA PRO A 33 2.15 19.65 -18.98
C PRO A 33 0.94 20.03 -18.12
N ASP A 34 0.14 20.98 -18.59
CA ASP A 34 -1.16 21.27 -18.00
C ASP A 34 -2.04 20.01 -18.06
N LEU A 35 -2.57 19.59 -16.91
CA LEU A 35 -3.48 18.45 -16.80
C LEU A 35 -4.93 18.96 -16.87
N PRO A 36 -5.62 18.81 -18.02
CA PRO A 36 -7.00 19.28 -18.17
C PRO A 36 -7.97 18.43 -17.35
N ASP A 37 -9.19 18.94 -17.13
CA ASP A 37 -10.24 18.20 -16.39
C ASP A 37 -10.53 16.82 -17.01
N SER A 38 -10.41 16.69 -18.34
CA SER A 38 -10.58 15.41 -19.05
C SER A 38 -9.59 14.33 -18.65
N PHE A 39 -8.41 14.70 -18.13
CA PHE A 39 -7.46 13.76 -17.56
C PHE A 39 -8.04 13.04 -16.33
N TRP A 40 -8.90 13.72 -15.56
CA TRP A 40 -9.46 13.22 -14.31
C TRP A 40 -10.83 12.56 -14.46
N GLU A 41 -11.47 12.64 -15.63
CA GLU A 41 -12.82 12.10 -15.87
C GLU A 41 -12.98 10.62 -15.49
N ASN A 42 -11.91 9.83 -15.65
CA ASN A 42 -11.90 8.39 -15.35
C ASN A 42 -11.12 8.04 -14.08
N ALA A 43 -10.75 9.03 -13.27
CA ALA A 43 -10.01 8.79 -12.04
C ALA A 43 -10.91 8.08 -11.03
N VAL A 44 -10.51 6.88 -10.62
CA VAL A 44 -11.22 6.11 -9.59
C VAL A 44 -10.55 6.34 -8.25
N ALA A 45 -11.28 6.93 -7.30
CA ALA A 45 -10.84 7.02 -5.92
C ALA A 45 -10.75 5.60 -5.32
N VAL A 46 -9.53 5.16 -5.06
CA VAL A 46 -9.27 3.88 -4.40
C VAL A 46 -8.84 4.13 -2.97
N ASP A 47 -9.64 3.64 -2.02
CA ASP A 47 -9.21 3.58 -0.63
C ASP A 47 -8.12 2.50 -0.52
N PRO A 48 -6.89 2.83 -0.08
CA PRO A 48 -5.85 1.83 0.11
C PRO A 48 -6.27 0.92 1.26
N GLN A 49 -6.92 -0.20 0.94
CA GLN A 49 -7.25 -1.21 1.94
C GLN A 49 -5.95 -1.70 2.59
N GLY A 50 -5.80 -1.35 3.87
CA GLY A 50 -4.68 -1.77 4.68
C GLY A 50 -4.57 -3.30 4.70
N LYS A 51 -3.35 -3.81 4.65
CA LYS A 51 -3.10 -5.24 4.83
C LYS A 51 -3.44 -5.61 6.27
N THR A 52 -4.30 -6.61 6.48
CA THR A 52 -4.53 -7.18 7.81
C THR A 52 -3.36 -8.10 8.16
N SER A 53 -2.62 -7.77 9.22
CA SER A 53 -1.59 -8.66 9.77
C SER A 53 -2.26 -9.83 10.48
N VAL A 54 -1.93 -11.06 10.06
CA VAL A 54 -2.46 -12.29 10.64
C VAL A 54 -1.32 -13.25 10.95
N HIS A 55 -1.46 -14.01 12.04
CA HIS A 55 -0.59 -15.15 12.31
C HIS A 55 -1.18 -16.39 11.61
N LEU A 56 -0.60 -16.74 10.46
CA LEU A 56 -0.98 -17.92 9.68
C LEU A 56 0.06 -19.03 9.87
N LYS A 57 -0.40 -20.23 10.22
CA LYS A 57 0.45 -21.43 10.19
C LYS A 57 0.46 -21.99 8.77
N LEU A 58 1.65 -22.30 8.28
CA LEU A 58 1.88 -22.89 6.96
C LEU A 58 2.74 -24.14 7.13
N ASP A 59 2.54 -25.11 6.25
CA ASP A 59 3.45 -26.24 6.16
C ASP A 59 4.85 -25.76 5.73
N ALA A 60 5.87 -26.44 6.24
CA ALA A 60 7.25 -26.02 6.09
C ALA A 60 7.68 -26.01 4.62
N ASP A 61 7.28 -27.01 3.85
CA ASP A 61 7.57 -27.16 2.42
C ASP A 61 6.99 -26.01 1.59
N VAL A 62 5.73 -25.63 1.85
CA VAL A 62 5.06 -24.49 1.22
C VAL A 62 5.80 -23.20 1.55
N PHE A 63 6.14 -22.98 2.83
CA PHE A 63 6.88 -21.78 3.22
C PHE A 63 8.26 -21.71 2.54
N PHE A 64 9.03 -22.81 2.53
CA PHE A 64 10.35 -22.85 1.90
C PHE A 64 10.28 -22.74 0.38
N PHE A 65 9.21 -23.22 -0.26
CA PHE A 65 8.95 -23.04 -1.69
C PHE A 65 8.90 -21.56 -2.08
N PHE A 66 8.20 -20.73 -1.31
CA PHE A 66 8.17 -19.28 -1.54
C PHE A 66 9.45 -18.61 -1.05
N LYS A 67 10.03 -19.05 0.08
CA LYS A 67 11.22 -18.40 0.66
C LYS A 67 12.46 -18.50 -0.25
N ARG A 68 12.70 -19.65 -0.90
CA ARG A 68 13.85 -19.85 -1.82
C ARG A 68 13.83 -18.91 -3.03
N GLN A 69 12.66 -18.34 -3.29
CA GLN A 69 12.33 -17.50 -4.43
C GLN A 69 12.76 -16.02 -4.21
N GLY A 70 13.25 -15.68 -3.02
CA GLY A 70 13.95 -14.42 -2.71
C GLY A 70 13.10 -13.34 -2.04
N LYS A 71 13.55 -12.08 -2.16
CA LYS A 71 12.84 -10.90 -1.64
C LYS A 71 11.45 -10.82 -2.31
N GLY A 72 10.42 -10.58 -1.50
CA GLY A 72 9.03 -10.55 -1.98
C GLY A 72 8.30 -11.90 -1.95
N HIS A 73 8.86 -12.94 -1.31
CA HIS A 73 8.17 -14.23 -1.15
C HIS A 73 6.77 -14.08 -0.51
N ILE A 74 6.61 -13.19 0.47
CA ILE A 74 5.31 -12.88 1.09
C ILE A 74 4.35 -12.26 0.06
N THR A 75 4.81 -11.34 -0.80
CA THR A 75 3.99 -10.73 -1.85
C THR A 75 3.49 -11.79 -2.83
N ARG A 76 4.36 -12.70 -3.28
CA ARG A 76 3.97 -13.79 -4.19
C ARG A 76 2.98 -14.75 -3.54
N MET A 77 3.19 -15.05 -2.26
CA MET A 77 2.23 -15.85 -1.47
C MET A 77 0.87 -15.15 -1.39
N GLN A 78 0.84 -13.83 -1.15
CA GLN A 78 -0.39 -13.03 -1.17
C GLN A 78 -1.08 -13.04 -2.53
N ASP A 79 -0.32 -12.99 -3.63
CA ASP A 79 -0.90 -13.02 -4.98
C ASP A 79 -1.54 -14.38 -5.30
N VAL A 80 -0.93 -15.48 -4.87
CA VAL A 80 -1.51 -16.83 -4.99
C VAL A 80 -2.80 -16.93 -4.19
N LEU A 81 -2.82 -16.48 -2.94
CA LEU A 81 -4.04 -16.46 -2.11
C LEU A 81 -5.15 -15.61 -2.75
N ARG A 82 -4.79 -14.47 -3.35
CA ARG A 82 -5.72 -13.61 -4.07
C ARG A 82 -6.28 -14.28 -5.31
N ALA A 83 -5.44 -14.95 -6.10
CA ALA A 83 -5.87 -15.69 -7.29
C ALA A 83 -6.82 -16.83 -6.90
N TYR A 84 -6.50 -17.58 -5.85
CA TYR A 84 -7.36 -18.63 -5.31
C TYR A 84 -8.72 -18.08 -4.88
N MET A 85 -8.74 -16.99 -4.10
CA MET A 85 -9.95 -16.30 -3.68
C MET A 85 -10.81 -15.88 -4.88
N LYS A 86 -10.21 -15.25 -5.90
CA LYS A 86 -10.93 -14.82 -7.11
C LYS A 86 -11.53 -15.99 -7.90
N ALA A 87 -10.81 -17.10 -7.99
CA ALA A 87 -11.29 -18.30 -8.69
C ALA A 87 -12.47 -18.98 -7.97
N HIS A 88 -12.62 -18.77 -6.67
CA HIS A 88 -13.68 -19.38 -5.85
C HIS A 88 -14.79 -18.40 -5.44
N GLN A 89 -14.73 -17.14 -5.89
CA GLN A 89 -15.83 -16.19 -5.73
C GLN A 89 -16.80 -16.36 -6.92
N ASN A 90 -18.03 -16.79 -6.63
CA ASN A 90 -19.13 -16.71 -7.58
C ASN A 90 -19.38 -15.23 -7.97
N PRO A 91 -19.89 -14.95 -9.19
CA PRO A 91 -20.13 -13.58 -9.67
C PRO A 91 -21.14 -12.77 -8.84
N ASP A 92 -21.90 -13.41 -7.94
CA ASP A 92 -22.73 -12.72 -6.94
C ASP A 92 -21.86 -12.24 -5.77
N GLY A 93 -21.11 -11.16 -6.05
CA GLY A 93 -20.15 -10.51 -5.18
C GLY A 93 -20.77 -9.79 -3.98
N SER A 94 -21.30 -10.54 -3.02
CA SER A 94 -21.54 -10.00 -1.67
C SER A 94 -20.22 -9.92 -0.90
N LEU A 95 -19.58 -8.77 -1.07
CA LEU A 95 -18.53 -8.15 -0.27
C LEU A 95 -18.26 -8.81 1.11
N LEU A 96 -17.17 -9.56 1.21
CA LEU A 96 -16.45 -9.73 2.48
C LEU A 96 -15.65 -8.45 2.77
N THR A 97 -16.35 -7.35 2.99
CA THR A 97 -15.73 -6.19 3.65
C THR A 97 -15.42 -6.58 5.09
N PRO A 98 -14.25 -6.21 5.62
CA PRO A 98 -14.02 -6.32 7.05
C PRO A 98 -15.12 -5.54 7.79
N LYS A 99 -16.01 -6.24 8.50
CA LYS A 99 -16.94 -5.58 9.42
C LYS A 99 -16.13 -4.79 10.43
N GLU A 100 -16.52 -3.53 10.63
CA GLU A 100 -16.02 -2.59 11.63
C GLU A 100 -15.59 -3.30 12.93
N LYS A 101 -14.36 -3.04 13.38
CA LYS A 101 -13.88 -3.55 14.67
C LYS A 101 -14.74 -2.96 15.79
N PRO A 102 -15.28 -3.76 16.72
CA PRO A 102 -16.03 -3.21 17.84
C PRO A 102 -15.13 -2.29 18.66
N ASN A 103 -15.58 -1.05 18.82
CA ASN A 103 -14.97 -0.02 19.65
C ASN A 103 -14.82 -0.58 21.09
N ARG A 104 -13.60 -0.93 21.48
CA ARG A 104 -13.30 -1.29 22.87
C ARG A 104 -13.37 0.01 23.67
N LYS A 105 -14.49 0.24 24.35
CA LYS A 105 -14.57 1.27 25.39
C LYS A 105 -13.47 0.97 26.42
N ALA A 106 -12.53 1.89 26.57
CA ALA A 106 -11.67 1.96 27.74
C ALA A 106 -12.55 2.36 28.93
N GLY A 107 -12.55 1.52 29.96
CA GLY A 107 -12.99 1.87 31.30
C GLY A 107 -11.83 2.41 32.14
#